data_AF-A0A1G7JJF9-F1
#
_entry.id   AF-A0A1G7JJF9-F1
#
_cell.length_a   1.000
_cell.length_b   1.000
_cell.length_c   1.000
_cell.angle_alpha   90.00
_cell.angle_beta   90.00
_cell.angle_gamma   90.00
#
_symmetry.space_group_name_H-M   'P 1'
#
loop_
_entity.id
_entity.type
_entity.pdbx_description
1 polymer ?
#
loop_
_entity_poly.entity_id
_entity_poly.type
_entity_poly.pdbx_seq_one_letter_code
_entity_poly.pdbx_strand_id
1 'polypeptide(L)'
;MESQHDRLPSFEEHASRLARTTLRELVQDDARGERLRRRMGPILLDVSRQKLDVAALDAVGEYIESTGWKAARDAMYEGKHINTSEDRAVLHTALRGGASRHPAAPADVRKEVADALDKMETLVNAVHKGEGESVGLIGRVTDVVNIGIGGSDLGPRLAVHALEQFHVDGIRSHFLTNVDGQAATDLMKVLDPAHTLVILVSKSFNTQETLLNGGVFRNWILKANDGDEAKTTRHFIAVSSNDEAVHKWGASQVLPMWDYVGGRFSLWSAVGASIAFAIGMKGFRDLLAGAAEADDHFRSAEWKDNLPVLLTIAEVWNRNVLGRSSRAVVPYVDSLADLPSYLQQLEMESLGKHVHPGDGSEVTGKTVPVVWGSIGTNAQHAYFQALHQGTDIVPLEFIGLVKPAHPLRENHDVLLSNLLAQAAALSLGKTFEEALAEAKTGTEEERRVLAAQRTFKGDRPSTVFMLDSLTPHSLGALIALYEHKVFLLGHLWGVNAFDQWGVELGKVIAKQIYPSLASDKDVGDLSQFDGATRALIGAIRGRR
;
A
#
# COMPACT_ATOMS: atom_id res chain seq x y z
N MET A 1 36.56 -4.70 9.70
CA MET A 1 36.20 -3.77 8.61
C MET A 1 34.79 -3.32 8.91
N GLU A 2 34.60 -2.09 9.38
CA GLU A 2 33.25 -1.50 9.38
C GLU A 2 32.77 -1.49 7.93
N SER A 3 31.59 -2.05 7.67
CA SER A 3 31.05 -2.11 6.31
C SER A 3 30.84 -0.68 5.82
N GLN A 4 31.17 -0.41 4.55
CA GLN A 4 30.91 0.87 3.86
C GLN A 4 29.41 1.18 3.72
N HIS A 5 28.52 0.42 4.36
CA HIS A 5 27.12 0.77 4.54
C HIS A 5 27.05 1.80 5.66
N ASP A 6 27.61 2.97 5.37
CA ASP A 6 27.79 4.07 6.31
C ASP A 6 26.47 4.43 6.96
N ARG A 7 26.52 4.55 8.29
CA ARG A 7 25.48 5.19 9.09
C ARG A 7 25.08 6.48 8.41
N LEU A 8 23.77 6.74 8.33
CA LEU A 8 23.25 8.07 7.96
C LEU A 8 24.15 9.15 8.60
N PRO A 9 24.66 10.12 7.82
CA PRO A 9 25.51 11.16 8.37
C PRO A 9 24.85 11.78 9.59
N SER A 10 25.66 12.22 10.56
CA SER A 10 25.09 12.89 11.72
C SER A 10 24.45 14.21 11.28
N PHE A 11 23.12 14.23 11.24
CA PHE A 11 22.32 15.44 11.09
C PHE A 11 22.01 16.09 12.45
N GLU A 12 22.73 15.70 13.52
CA GLU A 12 22.48 16.13 14.90
C GLU A 12 22.65 17.64 15.08
N GLU A 13 23.56 18.28 14.35
CA GLU A 13 23.72 19.74 14.41
C GLU A 13 22.47 20.46 13.88
N HIS A 14 21.92 20.00 12.74
CA HIS A 14 20.68 20.51 12.19
C HIS A 14 19.50 20.23 13.14
N ALA A 15 19.41 19.01 13.68
CA ALA A 15 18.38 18.65 14.64
C ALA A 15 18.43 19.48 15.93
N SER A 16 19.62 19.67 16.50
CA SER A 16 19.84 20.47 17.72
C SER A 16 19.51 21.94 17.51
N ARG A 17 19.85 22.47 16.34
CA ARG A 17 19.47 23.84 15.96
C ARG A 17 17.96 23.97 15.82
N LEU A 18 17.32 23.05 15.08
CA LEU A 18 15.88 23.07 14.83
C LEU A 18 15.03 22.70 16.05
N ALA A 19 15.61 22.07 17.08
CA ALA A 19 14.94 21.86 18.37
C ALA A 19 14.63 23.19 19.10
N ARG A 20 15.30 24.29 18.74
CA ARG A 20 15.12 25.62 19.36
C ARG A 20 14.18 26.54 18.57
N THR A 21 13.82 26.19 17.34
CA THR A 21 12.93 26.96 16.46
C THR A 21 11.61 26.23 16.38
N THR A 22 10.46 26.86 16.57
CA THR A 22 9.16 26.16 16.45
C THR A 22 8.75 25.94 14.99
N LEU A 23 7.95 24.91 14.71
CA LEU A 23 7.32 24.72 13.40
C LEU A 23 6.36 25.88 13.12
N ARG A 24 5.72 26.44 14.16
CA ARG A 24 4.96 27.69 14.09
C ARG A 24 5.78 28.83 13.48
N GLU A 25 7.05 28.97 13.83
CA GLU A 25 7.98 29.94 13.22
C GLU A 25 8.37 29.55 11.79
N LEU A 26 8.75 28.29 11.56
CA LEU A 26 9.21 27.82 10.24
C LEU A 26 8.18 27.98 9.13
N VAL A 27 6.88 27.85 9.44
CA VAL A 27 5.82 27.96 8.42
C VAL A 27 5.46 29.40 8.07
N GLN A 28 6.06 30.41 8.73
CA GLN A 28 5.90 31.83 8.35
C GLN A 28 6.84 32.26 7.21
N ASP A 29 7.85 31.44 6.89
CA ASP A 29 8.77 31.72 5.79
C ASP A 29 8.17 31.24 4.45
N ASP A 30 7.63 32.19 3.68
CA ASP A 30 7.02 31.92 2.37
C ASP A 30 8.02 31.32 1.37
N ALA A 31 9.28 31.77 1.37
CA ALA A 31 10.32 31.26 0.48
C ALA A 31 10.65 29.79 0.78
N ARG A 32 10.66 29.41 2.07
CA ARG A 32 10.73 28.00 2.49
C ARG A 32 9.51 27.22 1.97
N GLY A 33 8.32 27.78 2.10
CA GLY A 33 7.09 27.18 1.59
C GLY A 33 7.14 26.91 0.08
N GLU A 34 7.66 27.85 -0.70
CA GLU A 34 7.88 27.68 -2.14
C GLU A 34 8.87 26.57 -2.47
N ARG A 35 9.94 26.37 -1.68
CA ARG A 35 10.90 25.28 -1.89
C ARG A 35 10.38 23.89 -1.51
N LEU A 36 9.43 23.82 -0.57
CA LEU A 36 8.90 22.56 -0.02
C LEU A 36 7.56 22.12 -0.65
N ARG A 37 7.09 22.84 -1.67
CA ARG A 37 5.90 22.49 -2.45
C ARG A 37 6.30 22.17 -3.88
N ARG A 38 6.03 20.94 -4.34
CA ARG A 38 6.34 20.50 -5.70
C ARG A 38 5.17 19.78 -6.32
N ARG A 39 5.06 19.90 -7.65
CA ARG A 39 3.97 19.31 -8.42
C ARG A 39 4.54 18.37 -9.48
N MET A 40 3.90 17.21 -9.63
CA MET A 40 4.08 16.27 -10.73
C MET A 40 2.70 15.92 -11.25
N GLY A 41 2.40 16.31 -12.49
CA GLY A 41 1.10 16.07 -13.11
C GLY A 41 -0.06 16.43 -12.18
N PRO A 42 -0.92 15.46 -11.82
CA PRO A 42 -2.11 15.71 -11.00
C PRO A 42 -1.83 15.86 -9.50
N ILE A 43 -0.58 15.72 -9.04
CA ILE A 43 -0.23 15.65 -7.60
C ILE A 43 0.59 16.86 -7.20
N LEU A 44 0.08 17.64 -6.25
CA LEU A 44 0.85 18.60 -5.47
C LEU A 44 1.27 17.95 -4.14
N LEU A 45 2.57 17.90 -3.88
CA LEU A 45 3.18 17.49 -2.62
C LEU A 45 3.63 18.73 -1.84
N ASP A 46 3.13 18.88 -0.62
CA ASP A 46 3.52 19.94 0.32
C ASP A 46 4.15 19.33 1.57
N VAL A 47 5.48 19.46 1.69
CA VAL A 47 6.26 19.07 2.87
C VAL A 47 6.63 20.28 3.74
N SER A 48 6.00 21.43 3.54
CA SER A 48 6.30 22.66 4.30
C SER A 48 5.96 22.57 5.79
N ARG A 49 5.10 21.63 6.19
CA ARG A 49 4.76 21.39 7.61
C ARG A 49 5.63 20.31 8.26
N GLN A 50 6.78 20.00 7.67
CA GLN A 50 7.83 19.21 8.32
C GLN A 50 8.70 20.09 9.23
N LYS A 51 9.24 19.51 10.32
CA LYS A 51 10.17 20.18 11.25
C LYS A 51 11.59 20.29 10.65
N LEU A 52 11.66 20.82 9.44
CA LEU A 52 12.80 20.80 8.53
C LEU A 52 12.92 22.19 7.90
N ASP A 53 14.10 22.82 7.98
CA ASP A 53 14.40 24.06 7.26
C ASP A 53 15.12 23.78 5.94
N VAL A 54 15.40 24.84 5.18
CA VAL A 54 16.05 24.74 3.88
C VAL A 54 17.46 24.14 3.98
N ALA A 55 18.23 24.52 5.00
CA ALA A 55 19.59 24.00 5.18
C ALA A 55 19.59 22.51 5.51
N ALA A 56 18.66 22.04 6.36
CA ALA A 56 18.52 20.61 6.64
C ALA A 56 17.97 19.84 5.44
N LEU A 57 17.02 20.42 4.67
CA LEU A 57 16.54 19.85 3.42
C LEU A 57 17.69 19.64 2.43
N ASP A 58 18.51 20.66 2.21
CA ASP A 58 19.67 20.61 1.31
C ASP A 58 20.70 19.57 1.80
N ALA A 59 21.01 19.53 3.09
CA ALA A 59 21.94 18.54 3.65
C ALA A 59 21.47 17.08 3.46
N VAL A 60 20.19 16.78 3.72
CA VAL A 60 19.66 15.43 3.51
C VAL A 60 19.56 15.09 2.02
N GLY A 61 19.13 16.04 1.19
CA GLY A 61 19.06 15.85 -0.27
C GLY A 61 20.43 15.60 -0.92
N GLU A 62 21.44 16.37 -0.53
CA GLU A 62 22.83 16.19 -0.97
C GLU A 62 23.42 14.84 -0.52
N TYR A 63 23.09 14.41 0.70
CA TYR A 63 23.42 13.06 1.13
C TYR A 63 22.75 12.00 0.25
N ILE A 64 21.44 12.12 -0.02
CA ILE A 64 20.75 11.17 -0.91
C ILE A 64 21.47 11.11 -2.25
N GLU A 65 21.76 12.26 -2.88
CA GLU A 65 22.49 12.33 -4.16
C GLU A 65 23.87 11.66 -4.12
N SER A 66 24.58 11.73 -3.00
CA SER A 66 25.91 11.11 -2.86
C SER A 66 25.87 9.60 -2.66
N THR A 67 24.71 9.01 -2.34
CA THR A 67 24.57 7.55 -2.12
C THR A 67 24.59 6.70 -3.39
N GLY A 68 24.63 7.30 -4.59
CA GLY A 68 24.57 6.57 -5.85
C GLY A 68 23.18 5.97 -6.17
N TRP A 69 22.11 6.48 -5.55
CA TRP A 69 20.74 5.98 -5.73
C TRP A 69 20.27 5.94 -7.20
N LYS A 70 20.75 6.87 -8.04
CA LYS A 70 20.43 6.91 -9.48
C LYS A 70 20.95 5.66 -10.20
N ALA A 71 22.17 5.21 -9.88
CA ALA A 71 22.74 3.99 -10.44
C ALA A 71 22.01 2.73 -9.94
N ALA A 72 21.61 2.70 -8.67
CA ALA A 72 20.79 1.62 -8.11
C ALA A 72 19.40 1.57 -8.77
N ARG A 73 18.78 2.74 -9.01
CA ARG A 73 17.53 2.87 -9.75
C ARG A 73 17.72 2.32 -11.16
N ASP A 74 18.73 2.76 -11.89
CA ASP A 74 18.96 2.33 -13.26
C ASP A 74 19.20 0.81 -13.33
N ALA A 75 19.89 0.22 -12.34
CA ALA A 75 20.02 -1.22 -12.19
C ALA A 75 18.66 -1.95 -12.05
N MET A 76 17.70 -1.37 -11.31
CA MET A 76 16.33 -1.91 -11.23
C MET A 76 15.66 -1.93 -12.61
N TYR A 77 15.67 -0.80 -13.32
CA TYR A 77 15.05 -0.68 -14.64
C TYR A 77 15.75 -1.54 -15.72
N GLU A 78 17.05 -1.78 -15.58
CA GLU A 78 17.82 -2.68 -16.46
C GLU A 78 17.53 -4.17 -16.21
N GLY A 79 16.81 -4.51 -15.13
CA GLY A 79 16.52 -5.89 -14.76
C GLY A 79 17.69 -6.61 -14.09
N LYS A 80 18.62 -5.87 -13.46
CA LYS A 80 19.66 -6.49 -12.63
C LYS A 80 19.03 -7.19 -11.43
N HIS A 81 19.69 -8.24 -10.95
CA HIS A 81 19.24 -9.05 -9.83
C HIS A 81 19.49 -8.32 -8.49
N ILE A 82 18.71 -7.28 -8.23
CA ILE A 82 18.85 -6.44 -7.03
C ILE A 82 18.14 -7.04 -5.81
N ASN A 83 17.23 -8.00 -6.01
CA ASN A 83 16.72 -8.84 -4.93
C ASN A 83 17.71 -9.99 -4.71
N THR A 84 18.78 -9.72 -3.96
CA THR A 84 19.94 -10.63 -3.86
C THR A 84 19.67 -11.89 -3.06
N SER A 85 18.76 -11.86 -2.08
CA SER A 85 18.44 -13.04 -1.26
C SER A 85 17.62 -14.09 -2.01
N GLU A 86 16.94 -13.70 -3.08
CA GLU A 86 16.20 -14.61 -3.97
C GLU A 86 16.82 -14.71 -5.37
N ASP A 87 17.94 -14.03 -5.63
CA ASP A 87 18.59 -13.90 -6.95
C ASP A 87 17.60 -13.54 -8.07
N ARG A 88 16.88 -12.42 -7.89
CA ARG A 88 15.82 -11.98 -8.81
C ARG A 88 15.95 -10.53 -9.24
N ALA A 89 15.57 -10.28 -10.50
CA ALA A 89 15.25 -8.94 -10.97
C ALA A 89 14.00 -8.37 -10.27
N VAL A 90 13.86 -7.04 -10.29
CA VAL A 90 12.71 -6.32 -9.76
C VAL A 90 12.20 -5.37 -10.83
N LEU A 91 11.09 -5.73 -11.48
CA LEU A 91 10.65 -5.09 -12.73
C LEU A 91 9.16 -4.71 -12.72
N HIS A 92 8.62 -4.31 -11.56
CA HIS A 92 7.23 -3.84 -11.48
C HIS A 92 6.98 -2.57 -12.32
N THR A 93 8.01 -1.74 -12.53
CA THR A 93 7.94 -0.58 -13.45
C THR A 93 7.76 -0.98 -14.91
N ALA A 94 8.25 -2.17 -15.31
CA ALA A 94 8.06 -2.68 -16.67
C ALA A 94 6.59 -2.96 -17.00
N LEU A 95 5.77 -3.32 -15.99
CA LEU A 95 4.34 -3.62 -16.13
C LEU A 95 3.52 -2.43 -16.66
N ARG A 96 4.03 -1.21 -16.44
CA ARG A 96 3.45 0.07 -16.86
C ARG A 96 4.33 0.80 -17.89
N GLY A 97 5.45 0.21 -18.28
CA GLY A 97 6.45 0.80 -19.17
C GLY A 97 5.92 1.10 -20.58
N GLY A 98 4.87 0.41 -21.03
CA GLY A 98 4.23 0.68 -22.32
C GLY A 98 3.61 2.08 -22.44
N ALA A 99 3.31 2.73 -21.32
CA ALA A 99 2.78 4.10 -21.27
C ALA A 99 3.85 5.16 -20.92
N SER A 100 5.09 4.74 -20.63
CA SER A 100 6.20 5.64 -20.31
C SER A 100 6.69 6.39 -21.56
N ARG A 101 7.11 7.64 -21.38
CA ARG A 101 7.79 8.41 -22.44
C ARG A 101 9.24 7.94 -22.64
N HIS A 102 9.79 7.22 -21.67
CA HIS A 102 11.16 6.74 -21.65
C HIS A 102 11.20 5.25 -21.22
N PRO A 103 10.57 4.34 -21.97
CA PRO A 103 10.44 2.94 -21.55
C PRO A 103 11.81 2.31 -21.25
N ALA A 104 11.97 1.75 -20.05
CA ALA A 104 13.21 1.13 -19.58
C ALA A 104 12.89 -0.22 -18.93
N ALA A 105 13.24 -1.31 -19.62
CA ALA A 105 13.14 -2.71 -19.21
C ALA A 105 13.79 -3.58 -20.29
N PRO A 106 14.18 -4.84 -20.02
CA PRO A 106 14.55 -5.80 -21.06
C PRO A 106 13.47 -5.99 -22.14
N ALA A 107 13.86 -6.26 -23.39
CA ALA A 107 12.92 -6.25 -24.53
C ALA A 107 11.92 -7.42 -24.52
N ASP A 108 12.37 -8.59 -24.09
CA ASP A 108 11.59 -9.78 -23.79
C ASP A 108 10.54 -9.49 -22.71
N VAL A 109 10.94 -8.89 -21.58
CA VAL A 109 10.01 -8.49 -20.49
C VAL A 109 8.92 -7.56 -21.01
N ARG A 110 9.28 -6.53 -21.80
CA ARG A 110 8.28 -5.62 -22.37
C ARG A 110 7.28 -6.35 -23.27
N LYS A 111 7.76 -7.33 -24.05
CA LYS A 111 6.90 -8.14 -24.92
C LYS A 111 5.95 -9.00 -24.09
N GLU A 112 6.46 -9.71 -23.09
CA GLU A 112 5.64 -10.55 -22.20
C GLU A 112 4.53 -9.76 -21.50
N VAL A 113 4.87 -8.55 -21.01
CA VAL A 113 3.89 -7.64 -20.42
C VAL A 113 2.82 -7.23 -21.41
N ALA A 114 3.21 -6.82 -22.62
CA ALA A 114 2.26 -6.44 -23.67
C ALA A 114 1.32 -7.60 -24.03
N ASP A 115 1.86 -8.79 -24.25
CA ASP A 115 1.07 -9.99 -24.57
C ASP A 115 0.06 -10.32 -23.45
N ALA A 116 0.48 -10.19 -22.18
CA ALA A 116 -0.40 -10.42 -21.03
C ALA A 116 -1.53 -9.39 -20.92
N LEU A 117 -1.23 -8.11 -21.17
CA LEU A 117 -2.22 -7.04 -21.19
C LEU A 117 -3.23 -7.22 -22.34
N ASP A 118 -2.78 -7.65 -23.51
CA ASP A 118 -3.66 -7.90 -24.67
C ASP A 118 -4.55 -9.13 -24.44
N LYS A 119 -4.02 -10.17 -23.79
CA LYS A 119 -4.81 -11.33 -23.35
C LYS A 119 -5.87 -10.91 -22.33
N MET A 120 -5.48 -10.15 -21.31
CA MET A 120 -6.42 -9.62 -20.31
C MET A 120 -7.49 -8.74 -20.96
N GLU A 121 -7.11 -7.93 -21.94
CA GLU A 121 -8.05 -7.09 -22.69
C GLU A 121 -9.08 -7.90 -23.47
N THR A 122 -8.64 -8.97 -24.10
CA THR A 122 -9.55 -9.90 -24.80
C THR A 122 -10.59 -10.48 -23.84
N LEU A 123 -10.17 -10.92 -22.64
CA LEU A 123 -11.09 -11.47 -21.63
C LEU A 123 -12.07 -10.42 -21.09
N VAL A 124 -11.55 -9.25 -20.68
CA VAL A 124 -12.36 -8.16 -20.11
C VAL A 124 -13.40 -7.67 -21.11
N ASN A 125 -12.99 -7.43 -22.35
CA ASN A 125 -13.89 -6.96 -23.39
C ASN A 125 -14.98 -7.99 -23.73
N ALA A 126 -14.65 -9.28 -23.78
CA ALA A 126 -15.64 -10.34 -24.01
C ALA A 126 -16.67 -10.39 -22.87
N VAL A 127 -16.22 -10.34 -21.62
CA VAL A 127 -17.12 -10.33 -20.44
C VAL A 127 -18.01 -9.10 -20.43
N HIS A 128 -17.47 -7.90 -20.68
CA HIS A 128 -18.24 -6.65 -20.71
C HIS A 128 -19.30 -6.62 -21.82
N LYS A 129 -19.09 -7.35 -22.91
CA LYS A 129 -20.07 -7.51 -24.00
C LYS A 129 -21.07 -8.64 -23.78
N GLY A 130 -20.91 -9.45 -22.73
CA GLY A 130 -21.70 -10.67 -22.50
C GLY A 130 -21.34 -11.82 -23.45
N GLU A 131 -20.13 -11.78 -24.01
CA GLU A 131 -19.59 -12.74 -24.99
C GLU A 131 -18.55 -13.69 -24.36
N GLY A 132 -18.58 -13.89 -23.05
CA GLY A 132 -17.54 -14.65 -22.34
C GLY A 132 -17.35 -16.09 -22.86
N GLU A 133 -18.40 -16.72 -23.40
CA GLU A 133 -18.30 -18.05 -24.05
C GLU A 133 -17.30 -18.08 -25.22
N SER A 134 -17.14 -16.97 -25.95
CA SER A 134 -16.21 -16.87 -27.08
C SER A 134 -14.74 -16.99 -26.65
N VAL A 135 -14.45 -16.69 -25.38
CA VAL A 135 -13.13 -16.77 -24.77
C VAL A 135 -13.08 -17.89 -23.71
N GLY A 136 -14.01 -18.85 -23.76
CA GLY A 136 -14.02 -19.99 -22.85
C GLY A 136 -14.42 -19.68 -21.41
N LEU A 137 -15.02 -18.51 -21.16
CA LEU A 137 -15.63 -18.15 -19.88
C LEU A 137 -17.16 -18.36 -19.93
N ILE A 138 -17.85 -18.05 -18.84
CA ILE A 138 -19.32 -18.04 -18.79
C ILE A 138 -19.90 -16.90 -19.65
N GLY A 139 -21.14 -17.06 -20.13
CA GLY A 139 -21.80 -16.08 -20.99
C GLY A 139 -21.96 -14.71 -20.33
N ARG A 140 -22.93 -14.60 -19.41
CA ARG A 140 -23.17 -13.36 -18.66
C ARG A 140 -22.47 -13.42 -17.31
N VAL A 141 -21.73 -12.36 -16.98
CA VAL A 141 -21.11 -12.14 -15.66
C VAL A 141 -21.77 -10.93 -15.01
N THR A 142 -22.18 -11.06 -13.75
CA THR A 142 -22.65 -9.94 -12.91
C THR A 142 -21.75 -9.69 -11.72
N ASP A 143 -20.99 -10.70 -11.31
CA ASP A 143 -20.18 -10.68 -10.11
C ASP A 143 -18.80 -11.26 -10.39
N VAL A 144 -17.75 -10.52 -10.02
CA VAL A 144 -16.35 -10.93 -10.12
C VAL A 144 -15.80 -11.06 -8.70
N VAL A 145 -15.38 -12.26 -8.32
CA VAL A 145 -14.82 -12.55 -7.00
C VAL A 145 -13.31 -12.73 -7.11
N ASN A 146 -12.54 -11.80 -6.56
CA ASN A 146 -11.10 -11.91 -6.45
C ASN A 146 -10.73 -12.70 -5.18
N ILE A 147 -10.11 -13.87 -5.36
CA ILE A 147 -9.60 -14.70 -4.27
C ILE A 147 -8.07 -14.60 -4.25
N GLY A 148 -7.56 -13.88 -3.26
CA GLY A 148 -6.14 -13.60 -3.08
C GLY A 148 -5.88 -12.98 -1.71
N ILE A 149 -4.65 -13.08 -1.22
CA ILE A 149 -4.25 -12.53 0.09
C ILE A 149 -3.00 -11.65 -0.05
N GLY A 150 -2.88 -10.64 0.81
CA GLY A 150 -1.74 -9.71 0.80
C GLY A 150 -1.65 -8.97 -0.53
N GLY A 151 -0.56 -9.17 -1.27
CA GLY A 151 -0.28 -8.43 -2.50
C GLY A 151 -1.27 -8.73 -3.63
N SER A 152 -1.90 -9.90 -3.58
CA SER A 152 -2.95 -10.33 -4.50
C SER A 152 -4.34 -9.73 -4.21
N ASP A 153 -4.46 -8.96 -3.13
CA ASP A 153 -5.71 -8.31 -2.69
C ASP A 153 -5.53 -6.80 -2.49
N LEU A 154 -4.59 -6.37 -1.65
CA LEU A 154 -4.59 -5.02 -1.09
C LEU A 154 -4.52 -3.93 -2.15
N GLY A 155 -3.67 -4.11 -3.17
CA GLY A 155 -3.57 -3.19 -4.31
C GLY A 155 -4.83 -3.22 -5.18
N PRO A 156 -5.26 -4.38 -5.69
CA PRO A 156 -6.51 -4.52 -6.43
C PRO A 156 -7.76 -3.97 -5.72
N ARG A 157 -7.93 -4.27 -4.43
CA ARG A 157 -9.06 -3.83 -3.62
C ARG A 157 -9.06 -2.32 -3.40
N LEU A 158 -7.90 -1.75 -3.08
CA LEU A 158 -7.72 -0.30 -3.06
C LEU A 158 -8.17 0.34 -4.38
N ALA A 159 -7.67 -0.16 -5.52
CA ALA A 159 -7.97 0.43 -6.81
C ALA A 159 -9.43 0.29 -7.22
N VAL A 160 -10.06 -0.86 -6.97
CA VAL A 160 -11.49 -1.06 -7.24
C VAL A 160 -12.34 -0.12 -6.40
N HIS A 161 -12.11 -0.01 -5.10
CA HIS A 161 -12.91 0.89 -4.24
C HIS A 161 -12.63 2.37 -4.53
N ALA A 162 -11.37 2.74 -4.76
CA ALA A 162 -10.98 4.13 -5.05
C ALA A 162 -11.60 4.66 -6.36
N LEU A 163 -11.86 3.77 -7.33
CA LEU A 163 -12.31 4.10 -8.67
C LEU A 163 -13.78 3.74 -8.93
N GLU A 164 -14.61 3.66 -7.89
CA GLU A 164 -16.04 3.33 -7.98
C GLU A 164 -16.80 4.14 -9.05
N GLN A 165 -16.51 5.44 -9.17
CA GLN A 165 -17.14 6.31 -10.18
C GLN A 165 -16.84 5.91 -11.65
N PHE A 166 -15.85 5.05 -11.88
CA PHE A 166 -15.46 4.54 -13.20
C PHE A 166 -15.93 3.10 -13.42
N HIS A 167 -16.71 2.52 -12.50
CA HIS A 167 -17.17 1.15 -12.63
C HIS A 167 -18.07 1.00 -13.85
N VAL A 168 -17.89 -0.12 -14.55
CA VAL A 168 -18.75 -0.53 -15.66
C VAL A 168 -20.07 -1.05 -15.08
N ASP A 169 -21.18 -0.48 -15.54
CA ASP A 169 -22.52 -0.85 -15.09
C ASP A 169 -22.78 -2.36 -15.26
N GLY A 170 -23.37 -2.97 -14.23
CA GLY A 170 -23.79 -4.37 -14.26
C GLY A 170 -22.75 -5.40 -13.81
N ILE A 171 -21.53 -4.96 -13.48
CA ILE A 171 -20.49 -5.83 -12.90
C ILE A 171 -20.15 -5.35 -11.49
N ARG A 172 -20.23 -6.25 -10.52
CA ARG A 172 -19.87 -6.01 -9.12
C ARG A 172 -18.61 -6.78 -8.78
N SER A 173 -17.68 -6.13 -8.09
CA SER A 173 -16.43 -6.76 -7.64
C SER A 173 -16.48 -7.11 -6.16
N HIS A 174 -15.99 -8.30 -5.82
CA HIS A 174 -15.95 -8.83 -4.46
C HIS A 174 -14.55 -9.35 -4.15
N PHE A 175 -14.13 -9.24 -2.89
CA PHE A 175 -12.81 -9.67 -2.45
C PHE A 175 -12.93 -10.69 -1.32
N LEU A 176 -12.37 -11.88 -1.53
CA LEU A 176 -12.33 -12.95 -0.54
C LEU A 176 -10.87 -13.26 -0.18
N THR A 177 -10.45 -12.77 0.98
CA THR A 177 -9.04 -12.61 1.32
C THR A 177 -8.61 -13.46 2.51
N ASN A 178 -9.47 -13.57 3.51
CA ASN A 178 -9.22 -14.32 4.72
C ASN A 178 -9.62 -15.80 4.51
N VAL A 179 -8.94 -16.72 5.20
CA VAL A 179 -9.27 -18.15 5.23
C VAL A 179 -10.45 -18.46 6.17
N ASP A 180 -10.86 -17.48 7.00
CA ASP A 180 -12.10 -17.57 7.76
C ASP A 180 -13.30 -17.76 6.82
N GLY A 181 -13.98 -18.91 6.96
CA GLY A 181 -15.08 -19.32 6.10
C GLY A 181 -16.34 -18.46 6.22
N GLN A 182 -16.42 -17.56 7.20
CA GLN A 182 -17.56 -16.65 7.35
C GLN A 182 -17.74 -15.76 6.12
N ALA A 183 -16.66 -15.15 5.62
CA ALA A 183 -16.72 -14.25 4.46
C ALA A 183 -17.17 -14.98 3.18
N ALA A 184 -16.65 -16.19 2.95
CA ALA A 184 -17.08 -17.02 1.83
C ALA A 184 -18.56 -17.40 1.94
N THR A 185 -19.01 -17.77 3.14
CA THR A 185 -20.41 -18.14 3.42
C THR A 185 -21.36 -16.98 3.18
N ASP A 186 -20.99 -15.77 3.59
CA ASP A 186 -21.84 -14.59 3.39
C ASP A 186 -21.91 -14.15 1.93
N LEU A 187 -20.80 -14.22 1.18
CA LEU A 187 -20.82 -13.98 -0.26
C LEU A 187 -21.72 -14.98 -0.99
N MET A 188 -21.58 -16.28 -0.73
CA MET A 188 -22.41 -17.30 -1.41
C MET A 188 -23.92 -17.17 -1.16
N LYS A 189 -24.36 -16.41 -0.14
CA LYS A 189 -25.80 -16.14 0.11
C LYS A 189 -26.38 -15.09 -0.83
N VAL A 190 -25.54 -14.18 -1.34
CA VAL A 190 -25.98 -13.01 -2.13
C VAL A 190 -25.59 -13.11 -3.60
N LEU A 191 -24.65 -14.00 -3.93
CA LEU A 191 -24.18 -14.23 -5.29
C LEU A 191 -25.02 -15.30 -6.00
N ASP A 192 -25.17 -15.13 -7.32
CA ASP A 192 -25.74 -16.15 -8.20
C ASP A 192 -24.60 -16.97 -8.83
N PRO A 193 -24.49 -18.30 -8.56
CA PRO A 193 -23.42 -19.12 -9.10
C PRO A 193 -23.42 -19.16 -10.63
N ALA A 194 -24.56 -18.97 -11.30
CA ALA A 194 -24.63 -18.97 -12.77
C ALA A 194 -23.97 -17.74 -13.41
N HIS A 195 -23.83 -16.64 -12.67
CA HIS A 195 -23.33 -15.34 -13.17
C HIS A 195 -22.07 -14.86 -12.43
N THR A 196 -21.45 -15.73 -11.63
CA THR A 196 -20.25 -15.41 -10.84
C THR A 196 -18.98 -15.89 -11.56
N LEU A 197 -18.07 -14.96 -11.83
CA LEU A 197 -16.71 -15.22 -12.31
C LEU A 197 -15.74 -15.13 -11.12
N VAL A 198 -14.82 -16.07 -11.00
CA VAL A 198 -13.84 -16.12 -9.91
C VAL A 198 -12.44 -15.96 -10.47
N ILE A 199 -11.66 -15.06 -9.88
CA ILE A 199 -10.25 -14.84 -10.19
C ILE A 199 -9.41 -15.38 -9.03
N LEU A 200 -8.64 -16.44 -9.28
CA LEU A 200 -7.74 -17.05 -8.31
C LEU A 200 -6.33 -16.51 -8.50
N VAL A 201 -5.81 -15.77 -7.52
CA VAL A 201 -4.51 -15.12 -7.63
C VAL A 201 -3.51 -15.76 -6.67
N SER A 202 -2.63 -16.62 -7.21
CA SER A 202 -1.56 -17.26 -6.45
C SER A 202 -0.37 -17.58 -7.37
N LYS A 203 0.77 -16.93 -7.11
CA LYS A 203 2.00 -17.08 -7.91
C LYS A 203 2.42 -18.54 -8.03
N SER A 204 2.63 -19.21 -6.90
CA SER A 204 3.03 -20.62 -6.82
C SER A 204 1.87 -21.61 -7.00
N PHE A 205 0.63 -21.13 -6.96
CA PHE A 205 -0.60 -21.92 -6.92
C PHE A 205 -0.61 -22.97 -5.80
N ASN A 206 0.02 -22.65 -4.66
CA ASN A 206 0.09 -23.51 -3.47
C ASN A 206 -0.31 -22.79 -2.17
N THR A 207 -0.72 -21.53 -2.27
CA THR A 207 -1.17 -20.73 -1.13
C THR A 207 -2.41 -21.38 -0.51
N GLN A 208 -2.28 -21.85 0.73
CA GLN A 208 -3.30 -22.67 1.38
C GLN A 208 -4.64 -21.94 1.48
N GLU A 209 -4.62 -20.67 1.88
CA GLU A 209 -5.79 -19.81 2.04
C GLU A 209 -6.53 -19.64 0.70
N THR A 210 -5.79 -19.28 -0.37
CA THR A 210 -6.35 -19.10 -1.72
C THR A 210 -6.96 -20.39 -2.26
N LEU A 211 -6.28 -21.53 -2.11
CA LEU A 211 -6.77 -22.81 -2.62
C LEU A 211 -7.97 -23.35 -1.84
N LEU A 212 -8.02 -23.14 -0.52
CA LEU A 212 -9.18 -23.52 0.29
C LEU A 212 -10.42 -22.71 -0.12
N ASN A 213 -10.29 -21.39 -0.20
CA ASN A 213 -11.38 -20.52 -0.65
C ASN A 213 -11.79 -20.82 -2.10
N GLY A 214 -10.82 -21.04 -2.99
CA GLY A 214 -11.07 -21.47 -4.36
C GLY A 214 -11.86 -22.78 -4.41
N GLY A 215 -11.47 -23.77 -3.59
CA GLY A 215 -12.18 -25.05 -3.48
C GLY A 215 -13.63 -24.89 -2.99
N VAL A 216 -13.88 -23.99 -2.04
CA VAL A 216 -15.25 -23.67 -1.58
C VAL A 216 -16.10 -23.15 -2.73
N PHE A 217 -15.62 -22.13 -3.46
CA PHE A 217 -16.35 -21.56 -4.60
C PHE A 217 -16.51 -22.57 -5.75
N ARG A 218 -15.47 -23.36 -6.05
CA ARG A 218 -15.53 -24.43 -7.05
C ARG A 218 -16.61 -25.44 -6.72
N ASN A 219 -16.67 -25.93 -5.48
CA ASN A 219 -17.68 -26.90 -5.06
C ASN A 219 -19.09 -26.31 -5.09
N TRP A 220 -19.24 -25.04 -4.70
CA TRP A 220 -20.51 -24.33 -4.75
C TRP A 220 -21.03 -24.17 -6.18
N ILE A 221 -20.18 -23.75 -7.11
CA ILE A 221 -20.51 -23.61 -8.54
C ILE A 221 -20.74 -24.98 -9.20
N LEU A 222 -19.90 -25.98 -8.89
CA LEU A 222 -20.05 -27.34 -9.41
C LEU A 222 -21.41 -27.94 -9.03
N LYS A 223 -21.83 -27.74 -7.78
CA LYS A 223 -23.14 -28.17 -7.31
C LYS A 223 -24.29 -27.45 -8.03
N ALA A 224 -24.15 -26.15 -8.31
CA ALA A 224 -25.13 -25.40 -9.07
C ALA A 224 -25.21 -25.82 -10.55
N ASN A 225 -24.12 -26.37 -11.09
CA ASN A 225 -24.03 -26.91 -12.45
C ASN A 225 -24.31 -28.43 -12.51
N ASP A 226 -25.01 -29.00 -11.53
CA ASP A 226 -25.35 -30.44 -11.47
C ASP A 226 -24.15 -31.40 -11.61
N GLY A 227 -22.96 -30.96 -11.19
CA GLY A 227 -21.72 -31.74 -11.32
C GLY A 227 -21.02 -31.64 -12.68
N ASP A 228 -21.44 -30.72 -13.57
CA ASP A 228 -20.80 -30.50 -14.86
C ASP A 228 -19.47 -29.75 -14.72
N GLU A 229 -18.37 -30.50 -14.77
CA GLU A 229 -17.01 -29.98 -14.70
C GLU A 229 -16.68 -29.02 -15.85
N ALA A 230 -17.14 -29.31 -17.07
CA ALA A 230 -16.84 -28.49 -18.24
C ALA A 230 -17.47 -27.11 -18.14
N LYS A 231 -18.70 -27.01 -17.61
CA LYS A 231 -19.33 -25.70 -17.29
C LYS A 231 -18.63 -25.01 -16.13
N THR A 232 -18.30 -25.76 -15.08
CA THR A 232 -17.71 -25.21 -13.85
C THR A 232 -16.37 -24.53 -14.11
N THR A 233 -15.48 -25.14 -14.89
CA THR A 233 -14.15 -24.56 -15.20
C THR A 233 -14.22 -23.18 -15.88
N ARG A 234 -15.31 -22.87 -16.60
CA ARG A 234 -15.53 -21.59 -17.28
C ARG A 234 -15.77 -20.41 -16.33
N HIS A 235 -16.04 -20.68 -15.05
CA HIS A 235 -16.19 -19.66 -14.02
C HIS A 235 -14.85 -19.20 -13.44
N PHE A 236 -13.71 -19.75 -13.87
CA PHE A 236 -12.42 -19.53 -13.22
C PHE A 236 -11.36 -18.99 -14.15
N ILE A 237 -10.80 -17.84 -13.77
CA ILE A 237 -9.53 -17.31 -14.26
C ILE A 237 -8.50 -17.51 -13.16
N ALA A 238 -7.32 -18.03 -13.49
CA ALA A 238 -6.19 -18.07 -12.58
C ALA A 238 -5.12 -17.05 -13.01
N VAL A 239 -4.50 -16.40 -12.03
CA VAL A 239 -3.31 -15.56 -12.20
C VAL A 239 -2.15 -16.25 -11.49
N SER A 240 -1.21 -16.82 -12.25
CA SER A 240 -0.18 -17.71 -11.70
C SER A 240 1.05 -17.81 -12.62
N SER A 241 2.15 -18.33 -12.07
CA SER A 241 3.30 -18.80 -12.85
C SER A 241 3.32 -20.32 -13.04
N ASN A 242 2.32 -21.04 -12.49
CA ASN A 242 2.26 -22.50 -12.47
C ASN A 242 1.08 -23.05 -13.28
N ASP A 243 1.23 -23.04 -14.61
CA ASP A 243 0.18 -23.46 -15.55
C ASP A 243 -0.28 -24.91 -15.31
N GLU A 244 0.64 -25.83 -14.99
CA GLU A 244 0.32 -27.23 -14.75
C GLU A 244 -0.63 -27.40 -13.55
N ALA A 245 -0.33 -26.74 -12.42
CA ALA A 245 -1.17 -26.82 -11.23
C ALA A 245 -2.54 -26.18 -11.44
N VAL A 246 -2.59 -25.07 -12.20
CA VAL A 246 -3.83 -24.39 -12.57
C VAL A 246 -4.72 -25.28 -13.44
N HIS A 247 -4.16 -25.89 -14.48
CA HIS A 247 -4.91 -26.79 -15.36
C HIS A 247 -5.40 -28.03 -14.62
N LYS A 248 -4.58 -28.59 -13.72
CA LYS A 248 -4.98 -29.70 -12.87
C LYS A 248 -6.14 -29.34 -11.92
N TRP A 249 -6.18 -28.09 -11.44
CA TRP A 249 -7.25 -27.59 -10.56
C TRP A 249 -8.55 -27.29 -11.32
N GLY A 250 -8.44 -26.87 -12.59
CA GLY A 250 -9.57 -26.70 -13.50
C GLY A 250 -10.02 -25.26 -13.71
N ALA A 251 -9.08 -24.31 -13.83
CA ALA A 251 -9.41 -22.99 -14.37
C ALA A 251 -9.34 -23.03 -15.91
N SER A 252 -10.34 -22.45 -16.58
CA SER A 252 -10.41 -22.40 -18.05
C SER A 252 -9.46 -21.38 -18.66
N GLN A 253 -9.15 -20.32 -17.92
CA GLN A 253 -8.27 -19.24 -18.36
C GLN A 253 -7.13 -19.02 -17.38
N VAL A 254 -5.95 -18.73 -17.93
CA VAL A 254 -4.74 -18.45 -17.15
C VAL A 254 -4.13 -17.15 -17.63
N LEU A 255 -3.88 -16.21 -16.72
CA LEU A 255 -3.09 -15.02 -16.96
C LEU A 255 -1.73 -15.16 -16.27
N PRO A 256 -0.63 -14.73 -16.91
CA PRO A 256 0.71 -14.99 -16.40
C PRO A 256 1.02 -14.11 -15.19
N MET A 257 1.86 -14.64 -14.31
CA MET A 257 2.57 -13.91 -13.26
C MET A 257 4.05 -14.26 -13.34
N TRP A 258 4.93 -13.30 -13.12
CA TRP A 258 6.38 -13.48 -13.30
C TRP A 258 7.16 -13.36 -11.99
N ASP A 259 8.36 -13.95 -11.99
CA ASP A 259 9.19 -13.99 -10.79
C ASP A 259 9.73 -12.64 -10.35
N TYR A 260 9.96 -11.74 -11.31
CA TYR A 260 10.44 -10.37 -11.09
C TYR A 260 9.35 -9.41 -10.55
N VAL A 261 8.12 -9.88 -10.38
CA VAL A 261 7.01 -9.13 -9.79
C VAL A 261 6.79 -9.58 -8.35
N GLY A 262 7.14 -8.71 -7.41
CA GLY A 262 6.83 -8.89 -5.99
C GLY A 262 5.33 -8.69 -5.74
N GLY A 263 4.75 -9.46 -4.81
CA GLY A 263 3.29 -9.44 -4.56
C GLY A 263 2.76 -8.04 -4.25
N ARG A 264 3.41 -7.31 -3.35
CA ARG A 264 3.03 -5.93 -2.97
C ARG A 264 3.24 -4.86 -4.04
N PHE A 265 3.84 -5.23 -5.18
CA PHE A 265 4.05 -4.40 -6.37
C PHE A 265 3.30 -4.93 -7.61
N SER A 266 2.34 -5.85 -7.42
CA SER A 266 1.82 -6.68 -8.52
C SER A 266 0.55 -6.16 -9.20
N LEU A 267 -0.14 -5.17 -8.63
CA LEU A 267 -1.45 -4.70 -9.11
C LEU A 267 -1.45 -4.20 -10.58
N TRP A 268 -0.27 -3.86 -11.11
CA TRP A 268 -0.05 -3.43 -12.50
C TRP A 268 -0.05 -4.58 -13.51
N SER A 269 0.07 -5.82 -13.03
CA SER A 269 0.09 -7.03 -13.85
C SER A 269 -1.33 -7.61 -14.02
N ALA A 270 -1.42 -8.86 -14.47
CA ALA A 270 -2.64 -9.65 -14.45
C ALA A 270 -3.29 -9.80 -13.06
N VAL A 271 -2.54 -9.59 -11.96
CA VAL A 271 -3.12 -9.48 -10.61
C VAL A 271 -4.17 -8.37 -10.53
N GLY A 272 -4.01 -7.31 -11.34
CA GLY A 272 -4.96 -6.23 -11.51
C GLY A 272 -6.19 -6.57 -12.36
N ALA A 273 -6.41 -7.82 -12.77
CA ALA A 273 -7.54 -8.21 -13.61
C ALA A 273 -8.89 -7.80 -12.99
N SER A 274 -9.06 -7.92 -11.67
CA SER A 274 -10.27 -7.46 -10.98
C SER A 274 -10.50 -5.94 -11.12
N ILE A 275 -9.43 -5.14 -11.15
CA ILE A 275 -9.51 -3.71 -11.47
C ILE A 275 -10.01 -3.53 -12.91
N ALA A 276 -9.41 -4.23 -13.87
CA ALA A 276 -9.79 -4.11 -15.28
C ALA A 276 -11.24 -4.56 -15.55
N PHE A 277 -11.73 -5.60 -14.87
CA PHE A 277 -13.15 -5.96 -14.94
C PHE A 277 -14.06 -4.89 -14.31
N ALA A 278 -13.62 -4.23 -13.25
CA ALA A 278 -14.40 -3.16 -12.62
C ALA A 278 -14.48 -1.90 -13.49
N ILE A 279 -13.35 -1.37 -13.98
CA ILE A 279 -13.29 -0.05 -14.65
C ILE A 279 -13.05 -0.10 -16.17
N GLY A 280 -13.03 -1.31 -16.74
CA GLY A 280 -12.66 -1.56 -18.13
C GLY A 280 -11.16 -1.44 -18.39
N MET A 281 -10.72 -2.05 -19.50
CA MET A 281 -9.31 -1.99 -19.88
C MET A 281 -8.82 -0.58 -20.17
N LYS A 282 -9.69 0.30 -20.68
CA LYS A 282 -9.32 1.71 -20.85
C LYS A 282 -8.95 2.34 -19.51
N GLY A 283 -9.80 2.18 -18.49
CA GLY A 283 -9.51 2.68 -17.15
C GLY A 283 -8.25 2.05 -16.56
N PHE A 284 -8.03 0.75 -16.78
CA PHE A 284 -6.80 0.07 -16.35
C PHE A 284 -5.54 0.60 -17.06
N ARG A 285 -5.59 0.86 -18.37
CA ARG A 285 -4.47 1.46 -19.11
C ARG A 285 -4.23 2.91 -18.68
N ASP A 286 -5.28 3.68 -18.34
CA ASP A 286 -5.14 5.02 -17.76
C ASP A 286 -4.47 4.96 -16.37
N LEU A 287 -4.78 3.94 -15.56
CA LEU A 287 -4.09 3.65 -14.29
C LEU A 287 -2.58 3.37 -14.49
N LEU A 288 -2.23 2.52 -15.47
CA LEU A 288 -0.84 2.27 -15.83
C LEU A 288 -0.12 3.54 -16.31
N ALA A 289 -0.80 4.38 -17.09
CA ALA A 289 -0.24 5.62 -17.62
C ALA A 289 0.12 6.62 -16.51
N GLY A 290 -0.72 6.75 -15.49
CA GLY A 290 -0.41 7.59 -14.33
C GLY A 290 0.80 7.09 -13.54
N ALA A 291 0.90 5.79 -13.35
CA ALA A 291 2.05 5.18 -12.70
C ALA A 291 3.34 5.34 -13.52
N ALA A 292 3.25 5.23 -14.85
CA ALA A 292 4.36 5.47 -15.77
C ALA A 292 4.83 6.94 -15.76
N GLU A 293 3.92 7.90 -15.57
CA GLU A 293 4.30 9.31 -15.38
C GLU A 293 5.15 9.49 -14.11
N ALA A 294 4.80 8.81 -13.02
CA ALA A 294 5.57 8.85 -11.78
C ALA A 294 6.94 8.17 -11.93
N ASP A 295 7.04 7.07 -12.69
CA ASP A 295 8.31 6.44 -13.06
C ASP A 295 9.22 7.39 -13.85
N ASP A 296 8.66 8.06 -14.86
CA ASP A 296 9.38 9.05 -15.66
C ASP A 296 9.85 10.23 -14.80
N HIS A 297 9.00 10.72 -13.90
CA HIS A 297 9.35 11.78 -12.95
C HIS A 297 10.49 11.35 -12.04
N PHE A 298 10.40 10.17 -11.44
CA PHE A 298 11.42 9.63 -10.54
C PHE A 298 12.78 9.51 -11.25
N ARG A 299 12.77 9.16 -12.53
CA ARG A 299 14.00 8.99 -13.33
C ARG A 299 14.62 10.31 -13.80
N SER A 300 13.80 11.29 -14.18
CA SER A 300 14.25 12.48 -14.89
C SER A 300 14.34 13.74 -14.04
N ALA A 301 13.57 13.86 -12.96
CA ALA A 301 13.56 15.07 -12.14
C ALA A 301 14.81 15.16 -11.24
N GLU A 302 15.38 16.36 -11.16
CA GLU A 302 16.38 16.72 -10.15
C GLU A 302 15.81 16.53 -8.74
N TRP A 303 16.65 16.15 -7.78
CA TRP A 303 16.19 15.75 -6.44
C TRP A 303 15.30 16.80 -5.75
N LYS A 304 15.56 18.10 -6.01
CA LYS A 304 14.80 19.23 -5.46
C LYS A 304 13.36 19.30 -5.96
N ASP A 305 13.07 18.69 -7.11
CA ASP A 305 11.76 18.66 -7.76
C ASP A 305 11.19 17.22 -7.80
N ASN A 306 11.97 16.23 -7.37
CA ASN A 306 11.63 14.81 -7.40
C ASN A 306 10.75 14.46 -6.19
N LEU A 307 9.46 14.22 -6.41
CA LEU A 307 8.46 14.00 -5.35
C LEU A 307 8.80 12.78 -4.47
N PRO A 308 9.17 11.61 -5.03
CA PRO A 308 9.66 10.48 -4.24
C PRO A 308 10.84 10.83 -3.35
N VAL A 309 11.81 11.62 -3.85
CA VAL A 309 12.97 12.03 -3.05
C VAL A 309 12.56 12.96 -1.90
N LEU A 310 11.71 13.96 -2.15
CA LEU A 310 11.21 14.86 -1.10
C LEU A 310 10.43 14.11 -0.01
N LEU A 311 9.61 13.14 -0.42
CA LEU A 311 8.86 12.29 0.49
C LEU A 311 9.78 11.38 1.32
N THR A 312 10.86 10.88 0.71
CA THR A 312 11.93 10.14 1.40
C THR A 312 12.71 11.02 2.38
N ILE A 313 13.01 12.28 2.03
CA ILE A 313 13.66 13.22 2.96
C ILE A 313 12.79 13.43 4.20
N ALA A 314 11.49 13.66 4.01
CA ALA A 314 10.56 13.81 5.14
C ALA A 314 10.53 12.56 6.03
N GLU A 315 10.58 11.36 5.44
CA GLU A 315 10.62 10.11 6.18
C GLU A 315 11.93 9.94 6.96
N VAL A 316 13.08 10.05 6.30
CA VAL A 316 14.41 9.92 6.93
C VAL A 316 14.58 10.95 8.05
N TRP A 317 14.14 12.20 7.81
CA TRP A 317 14.19 13.24 8.82
C TRP A 317 13.38 12.88 10.07
N ASN A 318 12.14 12.44 9.91
CA ASN A 318 11.32 12.06 11.06
C ASN A 318 11.82 10.77 11.72
N ARG A 319 12.11 9.74 10.93
CA ARG A 319 12.40 8.40 11.43
C ARG A 319 13.80 8.29 12.01
N ASN A 320 14.80 8.74 11.25
CA ASN A 320 16.20 8.53 11.58
C ASN A 320 16.80 9.70 12.35
N VAL A 321 16.42 10.94 12.02
CA VAL A 321 16.97 12.13 12.69
C VAL A 321 16.18 12.50 13.96
N LEU A 322 14.85 12.50 13.89
CA LEU A 322 13.98 12.86 15.02
C LEU A 322 13.45 11.65 15.81
N GLY A 323 13.80 10.43 15.42
CA GLY A 323 13.48 9.20 16.14
C GLY A 323 12.00 8.81 16.18
N ARG A 324 11.16 9.34 15.28
CA ARG A 324 9.72 9.04 15.26
C ARG A 324 9.48 7.61 14.79
N SER A 325 8.77 6.82 15.60
CA SER A 325 8.60 5.37 15.38
C SER A 325 7.33 4.97 14.65
N SER A 326 6.45 5.93 14.40
CA SER A 326 5.13 5.71 13.83
C SER A 326 4.76 6.87 12.91
N ARG A 327 3.97 6.59 11.87
CA ARG A 327 3.45 7.57 10.92
C ARG A 327 2.01 7.23 10.56
N ALA A 328 1.15 8.24 10.55
CA ALA A 328 -0.25 8.08 10.20
C ALA A 328 -0.54 8.60 8.78
N VAL A 329 -1.26 7.82 7.98
CA VAL A 329 -1.77 8.21 6.65
C VAL A 329 -3.28 8.42 6.76
N VAL A 330 -3.74 9.65 6.54
CA VAL A 330 -5.13 10.07 6.76
C VAL A 330 -5.70 10.68 5.48
N PRO A 331 -6.31 9.87 4.60
CA PRO A 331 -6.99 10.39 3.42
C PRO A 331 -8.28 11.13 3.81
N TYR A 332 -8.43 12.38 3.39
CA TYR A 332 -9.71 13.10 3.40
C TYR A 332 -10.43 12.86 2.07
N VAL A 333 -10.56 11.57 1.75
CA VAL A 333 -11.15 11.03 0.54
C VAL A 333 -11.71 9.66 0.93
N ASP A 334 -13.03 9.53 1.06
CA ASP A 334 -13.65 8.32 1.60
C ASP A 334 -13.30 7.06 0.79
N SER A 335 -13.24 7.18 -0.54
CA SER A 335 -12.90 6.06 -1.44
C SER A 335 -11.44 5.59 -1.33
N LEU A 336 -10.57 6.31 -0.61
CA LEU A 336 -9.21 5.90 -0.28
C LEU A 336 -9.11 5.21 1.09
N ALA A 337 -10.21 4.67 1.62
CA ALA A 337 -10.23 3.97 2.92
C ALA A 337 -9.22 2.81 3.02
N ASP A 338 -8.92 2.15 1.91
CA ASP A 338 -7.97 1.04 1.86
C ASP A 338 -6.50 1.46 1.66
N LEU A 339 -6.23 2.75 1.41
CA LEU A 339 -4.88 3.23 1.17
C LEU A 339 -3.94 2.96 2.36
N PRO A 340 -4.32 3.22 3.63
CA PRO A 340 -3.47 2.89 4.77
C PRO A 340 -3.11 1.40 4.84
N SER A 341 -4.06 0.49 4.60
CA SER A 341 -3.80 -0.95 4.63
C SER A 341 -2.93 -1.43 3.47
N TYR A 342 -3.08 -0.83 2.28
CA TYR A 342 -2.16 -1.06 1.17
C TYR A 342 -0.73 -0.60 1.52
N LEU A 343 -0.57 0.61 2.06
CA LEU A 343 0.74 1.17 2.43
C LEU A 343 1.41 0.41 3.58
N GLN A 344 0.62 -0.15 4.50
CA GLN A 344 1.13 -1.06 5.53
C GLN A 344 1.89 -2.22 4.90
N GLN A 345 1.29 -2.88 3.91
CA GLN A 345 1.99 -3.97 3.22
C GLN A 345 3.17 -3.44 2.40
N LEU A 346 2.93 -2.43 1.56
CA LEU A 346 3.95 -1.90 0.65
C LEU A 346 5.21 -1.47 1.41
N GLU A 347 5.08 -0.76 2.53
CA GLU A 347 6.22 -0.22 3.27
C GLU A 347 6.73 -1.18 4.34
N MET A 348 5.86 -1.72 5.20
CA MET A 348 6.32 -2.49 6.37
C MET A 348 6.86 -3.86 5.98
N GLU A 349 6.27 -4.51 4.98
CA GLU A 349 6.78 -5.80 4.47
C GLU A 349 8.09 -5.61 3.69
N SER A 350 8.21 -4.51 2.94
CA SER A 350 9.43 -4.19 2.18
C SER A 350 10.59 -3.81 3.10
N LEU A 351 10.35 -2.91 4.04
CA LEU A 351 11.40 -2.18 4.74
C LEU A 351 11.55 -2.58 6.21
N GLY A 352 10.69 -3.45 6.74
CA GLY A 352 10.77 -4.03 8.08
C GLY A 352 11.90 -5.06 8.20
N LYS A 353 13.14 -4.63 7.95
CA LYS A 353 14.34 -5.46 7.88
C LYS A 353 15.35 -5.05 8.94
N HIS A 354 16.26 -5.96 9.29
CA HIS A 354 17.28 -5.75 10.32
C HIS A 354 18.69 -6.18 9.90
N VAL A 355 18.89 -6.63 8.66
CA VAL A 355 20.21 -7.06 8.14
C VAL A 355 20.52 -6.41 6.79
N HIS A 356 21.81 -6.19 6.54
CA HIS A 356 22.34 -5.81 5.24
C HIS A 356 22.44 -7.05 4.33
N PRO A 357 21.97 -6.98 3.06
CA PRO A 357 21.94 -8.13 2.17
C PRO A 357 23.32 -8.57 1.65
N GLY A 358 24.34 -7.70 1.72
CA GLY A 358 25.67 -7.99 1.19
C GLY A 358 26.55 -8.87 2.10
N ASP A 359 26.44 -8.67 3.43
CA ASP A 359 27.29 -9.35 4.42
C ASP A 359 26.50 -9.94 5.60
N GLY A 360 25.18 -9.73 5.67
CA GLY A 360 24.33 -10.20 6.76
C GLY A 360 24.52 -9.46 8.08
N SER A 361 25.30 -8.37 8.10
CA SER A 361 25.50 -7.56 9.31
C SER A 361 24.22 -6.85 9.74
N GLU A 362 24.08 -6.59 11.04
CA GLU A 362 22.90 -5.91 11.58
C GLU A 362 22.84 -4.45 11.14
N VAL A 363 21.64 -4.00 10.76
CA VAL A 363 21.38 -2.59 10.47
C VAL A 363 21.47 -1.79 11.78
N THR A 364 22.40 -0.85 11.85
CA THR A 364 22.62 -0.05 13.07
C THR A 364 21.58 1.06 13.28
N GLY A 365 20.91 1.49 12.21
CA GLY A 365 19.86 2.51 12.23
C GLY A 365 18.45 1.96 12.42
N LYS A 366 17.47 2.86 12.51
CA LYS A 366 16.05 2.49 12.46
C LYS A 366 15.58 2.37 11.00
N THR A 367 14.84 1.31 10.67
CA THR A 367 14.23 1.12 9.35
C THR A 367 12.79 1.65 9.34
N VAL A 368 11.81 0.96 8.74
CA VAL A 368 10.44 1.45 8.59
C VAL A 368 9.78 1.85 9.92
N PRO A 369 8.96 2.92 9.99
CA PRO A 369 8.07 3.15 11.12
C PRO A 369 6.83 2.22 11.06
N VAL A 370 6.04 2.20 12.13
CA VAL A 370 4.69 1.65 12.07
C VAL A 370 3.80 2.59 11.24
N VAL A 371 3.30 2.09 10.10
CA VAL A 371 2.36 2.80 9.23
C VAL A 371 0.93 2.41 9.60
N TRP A 372 0.05 3.39 9.76
CA TRP A 372 -1.36 3.16 10.11
C TRP A 372 -2.23 4.35 9.70
N GLY A 373 -3.54 4.24 9.86
CA GLY A 373 -4.45 5.36 9.68
C GLY A 373 -5.85 4.93 9.27
N SER A 374 -6.69 5.91 9.03
CA SER A 374 -8.07 5.77 8.55
C SER A 374 -8.49 7.08 7.88
N ILE A 375 -9.68 7.10 7.27
CA ILE A 375 -10.20 8.29 6.58
C ILE A 375 -10.49 9.45 7.53
N GLY A 376 -10.19 10.67 7.07
CA GLY A 376 -10.72 11.91 7.63
C GLY A 376 -12.14 12.15 7.10
N THR A 377 -13.08 12.68 7.89
CA THR A 377 -12.90 13.22 9.25
C THR A 377 -13.05 12.20 10.37
N ASN A 378 -13.42 10.94 10.08
CA ASN A 378 -13.64 9.89 11.09
C ASN A 378 -12.44 9.74 12.04
N ALA A 379 -11.22 9.78 11.51
CA ALA A 379 -9.98 9.75 12.28
C ALA A 379 -9.92 10.85 13.37
N GLN A 380 -10.45 12.04 13.07
CA GLN A 380 -10.49 13.17 14.01
C GLN A 380 -11.30 12.85 15.26
N HIS A 381 -12.35 12.05 15.09
CA HIS A 381 -13.25 11.64 16.16
C HIS A 381 -12.85 10.31 16.82
N ALA A 382 -11.69 9.75 16.47
CA ALA A 382 -11.20 8.49 17.02
C ALA A 382 -9.90 8.69 17.82
N TYR A 383 -8.81 9.10 17.15
CA TYR A 383 -7.46 9.08 17.75
C TYR A 383 -6.69 10.40 17.63
N PHE A 384 -7.26 11.44 17.01
CA PHE A 384 -6.59 12.73 16.88
C PHE A 384 -6.32 13.41 18.23
N GLN A 385 -7.08 13.09 19.28
CA GLN A 385 -6.75 13.50 20.65
C GLN A 385 -5.32 13.09 21.03
N ALA A 386 -4.96 11.83 20.78
CA ALA A 386 -3.61 11.32 21.03
C ALA A 386 -2.59 11.97 20.10
N LEU A 387 -2.96 12.20 18.83
CA LEU A 387 -2.06 12.86 17.86
C LEU A 387 -1.76 14.31 18.22
N HIS A 388 -2.68 15.03 18.88
CA HIS A 388 -2.52 16.44 19.26
C HIS A 388 -1.87 16.66 20.62
N GLN A 389 -2.24 15.85 21.62
CA GLN A 389 -1.85 16.09 23.02
C GLN A 389 -1.10 14.93 23.66
N GLY A 390 -1.00 13.78 22.98
CA GLY A 390 -0.21 12.64 23.43
C GLY A 390 1.29 12.98 23.55
N THR A 391 2.01 12.15 24.31
CA THR A 391 3.44 12.33 24.56
C THR A 391 4.31 11.98 23.37
N ASP A 392 3.83 11.09 22.49
CA ASP A 392 4.47 10.76 21.23
C ASP A 392 4.10 11.76 20.13
N ILE A 393 5.05 12.00 19.24
CA ILE A 393 4.84 12.76 18.01
C ILE A 393 4.80 11.76 16.87
N VAL A 394 3.67 11.71 16.19
CA VAL A 394 3.44 10.88 15.01
C VAL A 394 3.34 11.83 13.82
N PRO A 395 4.26 11.78 12.85
CA PRO A 395 4.12 12.51 11.59
C PRO A 395 2.87 12.04 10.84
N LEU A 396 2.19 12.99 10.19
CA LEU A 396 0.98 12.72 9.42
C LEU A 396 1.18 12.93 7.92
N GLU A 397 0.54 12.10 7.12
CA GLU A 397 0.35 12.32 5.69
C GLU A 397 -1.14 12.50 5.40
N PHE A 398 -1.52 13.70 4.99
CA PHE A 398 -2.87 14.03 4.57
C PHE A 398 -3.00 13.92 3.06
N ILE A 399 -4.10 13.34 2.57
CA ILE A 399 -4.39 13.26 1.15
C ILE A 399 -5.76 13.88 0.90
N GLY A 400 -5.86 14.87 0.01
CA GLY A 400 -7.11 15.53 -0.35
C GLY A 400 -7.29 15.68 -1.85
N LEU A 401 -8.52 15.95 -2.29
CA LEU A 401 -8.85 16.22 -3.70
C LEU A 401 -9.21 17.70 -3.89
N VAL A 402 -8.70 18.33 -4.94
CA VAL A 402 -9.15 19.67 -5.35
C VAL A 402 -10.57 19.59 -5.90
N LYS A 403 -10.86 18.60 -6.75
CA LYS A 403 -12.20 18.37 -7.34
C LYS A 403 -12.77 17.02 -6.90
N PRO A 404 -13.93 16.99 -6.24
CA PRO A 404 -14.62 15.74 -5.88
C PRO A 404 -15.30 15.11 -7.10
N ALA A 405 -15.63 13.83 -7.00
CA ALA A 405 -16.42 13.07 -7.99
C ALA A 405 -17.93 13.41 -7.96
N HIS A 406 -18.38 14.16 -6.96
CA HIS A 406 -19.80 14.42 -6.68
C HIS A 406 -20.12 15.93 -6.70
N PRO A 407 -21.38 16.34 -6.90
CA PRO A 407 -21.77 17.75 -6.97
C PRO A 407 -21.89 18.46 -5.60
N LEU A 408 -21.76 17.73 -4.48
CA LEU A 408 -21.94 18.26 -3.12
C LEU A 408 -20.78 19.16 -2.67
N ARG A 409 -20.73 20.39 -3.21
CA ARG A 409 -19.63 21.34 -2.98
C ARG A 409 -19.46 21.73 -1.52
N GLU A 410 -20.55 22.01 -0.80
CA GLU A 410 -20.47 22.42 0.61
C GLU A 410 -19.81 21.34 1.48
N ASN A 411 -20.22 20.08 1.30
CA ASN A 411 -19.61 18.94 1.98
C ASN A 411 -18.10 18.85 1.68
N HIS A 412 -17.71 19.04 0.41
CA HIS A 412 -16.31 18.99 0.00
C HIS A 412 -15.48 20.15 0.57
N ASP A 413 -16.03 21.36 0.56
CA ASP A 413 -15.38 22.56 1.11
C ASP A 413 -15.19 22.42 2.63
N VAL A 414 -16.17 21.83 3.35
CA VAL A 414 -16.04 21.49 4.78
C VAL A 414 -15.00 20.39 5.01
N LEU A 415 -14.95 19.36 4.17
CA LEU A 415 -13.95 18.30 4.25
C LEU A 415 -12.52 18.83 4.08
N LEU A 416 -12.29 19.67 3.06
CA LEU A 416 -10.99 20.32 2.84
C LEU A 416 -10.64 21.32 3.94
N SER A 417 -11.63 22.06 4.45
CA SER A 417 -11.43 22.95 5.60
C SER A 417 -10.93 22.17 6.82
N ASN A 418 -11.49 21.00 7.06
CA ASN A 418 -11.05 20.09 8.12
C ASN A 418 -9.63 19.55 7.89
N LEU A 419 -9.28 19.14 6.66
CA LEU A 419 -7.91 18.72 6.32
C LEU A 419 -6.90 19.83 6.64
N LEU A 420 -7.16 21.04 6.14
CA LEU A 420 -6.25 22.18 6.27
C LEU A 420 -6.18 22.66 7.72
N ALA A 421 -7.31 22.68 8.44
CA ALA A 421 -7.37 23.03 9.85
C ALA A 421 -6.56 22.05 10.70
N GLN A 422 -6.62 20.74 10.43
CA GLN A 422 -5.83 19.77 11.17
C GLN A 422 -4.32 19.91 10.90
N ALA A 423 -3.92 20.09 9.63
CA ALA A 423 -2.53 20.37 9.28
C ALA A 423 -2.00 21.65 9.95
N ALA A 424 -2.83 22.70 10.02
CA ALA A 424 -2.50 23.94 10.73
C ALA A 424 -2.45 23.75 12.26
N ALA A 425 -3.44 23.10 12.86
CA ALA A 425 -3.49 22.89 14.31
C ALA A 425 -2.30 22.06 14.83
N LEU A 426 -1.90 21.01 14.09
CA LEU A 426 -0.74 20.18 14.43
C LEU A 426 0.58 20.97 14.38
N SER A 427 0.72 21.87 13.41
CA SER A 427 1.94 22.67 13.26
C SER A 427 2.00 23.85 14.22
N LEU A 428 0.91 24.61 14.33
CA LEU A 428 0.85 25.86 15.09
C LEU A 428 0.57 25.63 16.58
N GLY A 429 -0.26 24.66 16.94
CA GLY A 429 -0.73 24.47 18.31
C GLY A 429 -1.52 25.66 18.86
N LYS A 430 -1.65 25.70 20.19
CA LYS A 430 -2.27 26.75 21.00
C LYS A 430 -1.45 26.89 22.28
N THR A 431 -0.83 28.04 22.49
CA THR A 431 0.01 28.34 23.65
C THR A 431 -0.80 28.38 24.94
N PHE A 432 -0.11 28.26 26.08
CA PHE A 432 -0.75 28.37 27.39
C PHE A 432 -1.43 29.72 27.59
N GLU A 433 -0.81 30.82 27.16
CA GLU A 433 -1.37 32.17 27.29
C GLU A 433 -2.63 32.36 26.42
N GLU A 434 -2.63 31.84 25.19
CA GLU A 434 -3.83 31.81 24.34
C GLU A 434 -4.95 31.00 25.02
N ALA A 435 -4.64 29.84 25.59
CA ALA A 435 -5.60 29.00 26.30
C ALA A 435 -6.11 29.63 27.62
N LEU A 436 -5.25 30.36 28.34
CA LEU A 436 -5.59 31.06 29.57
C LEU A 436 -6.51 32.24 29.31
N ALA A 437 -6.29 32.99 28.22
CA ALA A 437 -7.17 34.07 27.78
C ALA A 437 -8.59 33.56 27.40
N GLU A 438 -8.70 32.32 26.93
CA GLU A 438 -10.00 31.66 26.64
C GLU A 438 -10.71 31.12 27.89
N ALA A 439 -9.98 30.86 28.98
CA ALA A 439 -10.56 30.40 30.23
C ALA A 439 -11.22 31.56 31.00
N LYS A 440 -12.51 31.80 30.78
CA LYS A 440 -13.23 32.98 31.33
C LYS A 440 -13.92 32.77 32.68
N THR A 441 -13.99 31.54 33.17
CA THR A 441 -14.79 31.16 34.36
C THR A 441 -13.97 30.33 35.34
N GLY A 442 -14.27 30.45 36.63
CA GLY A 442 -13.56 29.75 37.72
C GLY A 442 -12.55 30.65 38.44
N THR A 443 -11.98 30.12 39.51
CA THR A 443 -10.86 30.73 40.24
C THR A 443 -9.61 30.80 39.36
N GLU A 444 -8.64 31.62 39.73
CA GLU A 444 -7.37 31.71 38.99
C GLU A 444 -6.71 30.34 38.80
N GLU A 445 -6.67 29.53 39.85
CA GLU A 445 -6.06 28.21 39.79
C GLU A 445 -6.81 27.26 38.85
N GLU A 446 -8.14 27.23 38.93
CA GLU A 446 -8.97 26.42 38.01
C GLU A 446 -8.77 26.84 36.56
N ARG A 447 -8.67 28.15 36.30
CA ARG A 447 -8.41 28.68 34.95
C ARG A 447 -7.04 28.26 34.43
N ARG A 448 -6.00 28.28 35.28
CA ARG A 448 -4.65 27.84 34.91
C ARG A 448 -4.59 26.34 34.62
N VAL A 449 -5.24 25.51 35.44
CA VAL A 449 -5.34 24.06 35.19
C VAL A 449 -6.08 23.80 33.86
N LEU A 450 -7.20 24.49 33.63
CA LEU A 450 -7.95 24.37 32.39
C LEU A 450 -7.13 24.83 31.17
N ALA A 451 -6.37 25.92 31.30
CA ALA A 451 -5.47 26.40 30.25
C ALA A 451 -4.38 25.38 29.92
N ALA A 452 -3.80 24.72 30.92
CA ALA A 452 -2.83 23.65 30.71
C ALA A 452 -3.44 22.46 29.94
N GLN A 453 -4.67 22.07 30.29
CA GLN A 453 -5.41 21.00 29.57
C GLN A 453 -5.78 21.39 28.13
N ARG A 454 -6.06 22.68 27.89
CA ARG A 454 -6.41 23.24 26.57
C ARG A 454 -5.21 23.71 25.75
N THR A 455 -3.99 23.54 26.26
CA THR A 455 -2.76 23.85 25.53
C THR A 455 -2.49 22.76 24.49
N PHE A 456 -2.13 23.18 23.29
CA PHE A 456 -1.69 22.31 22.21
C PHE A 456 -0.25 22.70 21.86
N LYS A 457 0.71 21.80 22.07
CA LYS A 457 2.14 22.15 21.90
C LYS A 457 2.53 22.53 20.47
N GLY A 458 1.72 22.17 19.46
CA GLY A 458 2.10 22.32 18.06
C GLY A 458 3.29 21.41 17.74
N ASP A 459 4.14 21.82 16.80
CA ASP A 459 5.39 21.11 16.46
C ASP A 459 5.22 19.65 16.01
N ARG A 460 4.02 19.30 15.53
CA ARG A 460 3.70 17.97 15.02
C ARG A 460 3.72 18.00 13.50
N PRO A 461 4.67 17.29 12.87
CA PRO A 461 4.93 17.43 11.45
C PRO A 461 3.85 16.77 10.59
N SER A 462 3.56 17.37 9.44
CA SER A 462 2.69 16.76 8.43
C SER A 462 3.17 17.02 7.00
N THR A 463 2.78 16.12 6.11
CA THR A 463 2.88 16.24 4.66
C THR A 463 1.46 16.28 4.10
N VAL A 464 1.21 17.12 3.10
CA VAL A 464 -0.10 17.19 2.42
C VAL A 464 0.06 16.85 0.94
N PHE A 465 -0.69 15.86 0.49
CA PHE A 465 -0.92 15.56 -0.92
C PHE A 465 -2.24 16.17 -1.34
N MET A 466 -2.22 16.99 -2.38
CA MET A 466 -3.43 17.47 -3.06
C MET A 466 -3.45 16.93 -4.47
N LEU A 467 -4.41 16.03 -4.75
CA LEU A 467 -4.67 15.53 -6.10
C LEU A 467 -5.68 16.45 -6.78
N ASP A 468 -5.52 16.73 -8.07
CA ASP A 468 -6.49 17.57 -8.79
C ASP A 468 -7.89 16.93 -8.81
N SER A 469 -7.95 15.61 -8.98
CA SER A 469 -9.13 14.75 -8.82
C SER A 469 -8.68 13.31 -8.62
N LEU A 470 -9.57 12.41 -8.19
CA LEU A 470 -9.30 10.97 -8.13
C LEU A 470 -9.74 10.31 -9.44
N THR A 471 -8.78 9.90 -10.26
CA THR A 471 -8.96 9.25 -11.57
C THR A 471 -8.06 8.02 -11.61
N PRO A 472 -8.24 7.07 -12.56
CA PRO A 472 -7.30 5.97 -12.69
C PRO A 472 -5.86 6.48 -12.81
N HIS A 473 -5.64 7.50 -13.64
CA HIS A 473 -4.35 8.15 -13.80
C HIS A 473 -3.79 8.72 -12.49
N SER A 474 -4.55 9.54 -11.75
CA SER A 474 -4.03 10.14 -10.51
C SER A 474 -3.79 9.13 -9.39
N LEU A 475 -4.60 8.07 -9.31
CA LEU A 475 -4.36 6.96 -8.38
C LEU A 475 -3.08 6.18 -8.75
N GLY A 476 -2.88 5.92 -10.04
CA GLY A 476 -1.69 5.25 -10.54
C GLY A 476 -0.42 6.01 -10.19
N ALA A 477 -0.44 7.32 -10.43
CA ALA A 477 0.64 8.23 -10.06
C ALA A 477 0.90 8.20 -8.54
N LEU A 478 -0.14 8.26 -7.71
CA LEU A 478 -0.01 8.27 -6.25
C LEU A 478 0.64 6.98 -5.73
N ILE A 479 0.17 5.82 -6.19
CA ILE A 479 0.70 4.52 -5.75
C ILE A 479 2.18 4.39 -6.16
N ALA A 480 2.51 4.69 -7.43
CA ALA A 480 3.89 4.61 -7.91
C ALA A 480 4.85 5.56 -7.17
N LEU A 481 4.40 6.74 -6.72
CA LEU A 481 5.19 7.61 -5.85
C LEU A 481 5.62 6.91 -4.56
N TYR A 482 4.70 6.18 -3.91
CA TYR A 482 5.01 5.40 -2.70
C TYR A 482 5.92 4.20 -3.00
N GLU A 483 5.77 3.54 -4.16
CA GLU A 483 6.68 2.47 -4.58
C GLU A 483 8.13 2.99 -4.73
N HIS A 484 8.31 4.15 -5.36
CA HIS A 484 9.64 4.77 -5.50
C HIS A 484 10.21 5.27 -4.18
N LYS A 485 9.35 5.75 -3.26
CA LYS A 485 9.75 6.04 -1.88
C LYS A 485 10.31 4.78 -1.21
N VAL A 486 9.62 3.64 -1.34
CA VAL A 486 10.09 2.36 -0.79
C VAL A 486 11.44 1.95 -1.39
N PHE A 487 11.60 2.06 -2.70
CA PHE A 487 12.88 1.81 -3.36
C PHE A 487 14.01 2.65 -2.74
N LEU A 488 13.81 3.97 -2.63
CA LEU A 488 14.80 4.88 -2.08
C LEU A 488 15.12 4.57 -0.62
N LEU A 489 14.12 4.31 0.21
CA LEU A 489 14.35 3.99 1.62
C LEU A 489 15.10 2.66 1.78
N GLY A 490 14.81 1.66 0.93
CA GLY A 490 15.55 0.40 0.91
C GLY A 490 17.02 0.62 0.58
N HIS A 491 17.30 1.45 -0.43
CA HIS A 491 18.65 1.87 -0.80
C HIS A 491 19.36 2.60 0.35
N LEU A 492 18.73 3.62 0.94
CA LEU A 492 19.33 4.45 1.99
C LEU A 492 19.55 3.70 3.31
N TRP A 493 18.68 2.75 3.65
CA TRP A 493 18.85 1.91 4.83
C TRP A 493 19.73 0.67 4.56
N GLY A 494 20.12 0.44 3.30
CA GLY A 494 20.95 -0.68 2.91
C GLY A 494 20.26 -2.03 3.16
N VAL A 495 18.94 -2.10 2.95
CA VAL A 495 18.14 -3.32 3.17
C VAL A 495 17.52 -3.81 1.87
N ASN A 496 17.28 -5.11 1.77
CA ASN A 496 16.55 -5.66 0.62
C ASN A 496 15.05 -5.34 0.76
N ALA A 497 14.55 -4.40 -0.05
CA ALA A 497 13.14 -4.00 -0.05
C ALA A 497 12.20 -5.04 -0.69
N PHE A 498 12.73 -6.09 -1.31
CA PHE A 498 12.00 -6.95 -2.25
C PHE A 498 11.77 -8.38 -1.77
N ASP A 499 12.46 -8.82 -0.72
CA ASP A 499 12.20 -10.10 -0.03
C ASP A 499 11.22 -9.96 1.14
N GLN A 500 10.86 -11.08 1.79
CA GLN A 500 9.94 -11.12 2.94
C GLN A 500 10.12 -12.35 3.85
N TRP A 501 11.35 -12.73 4.20
CA TRP A 501 11.62 -13.94 5.01
C TRP A 501 10.88 -14.00 6.35
N GLY A 502 10.54 -12.84 6.94
CA GLY A 502 9.87 -12.74 8.24
C GLY A 502 8.50 -13.40 8.33
N VAL A 503 7.84 -13.72 7.20
CA VAL A 503 6.51 -14.36 7.21
C VAL A 503 6.56 -15.89 7.19
N GLU A 504 7.72 -16.49 6.91
CA GLU A 504 7.82 -17.94 6.67
C GLU A 504 7.73 -18.79 7.94
N LEU A 505 8.30 -18.30 9.06
CA LEU A 505 8.28 -19.03 10.34
C LEU A 505 6.85 -19.34 10.81
N GLY A 506 5.96 -18.35 10.73
CA GLY A 506 4.55 -18.51 11.09
C GLY A 506 3.84 -19.56 10.24
N LYS A 507 4.11 -19.57 8.92
CA LYS A 507 3.54 -20.56 7.99
C LYS A 507 4.00 -21.99 8.32
N VAL A 508 5.28 -22.17 8.65
CA VAL A 508 5.82 -23.48 9.03
C VAL A 508 5.14 -23.99 10.31
N ILE A 509 5.07 -23.16 11.34
CA ILE A 509 4.44 -23.52 12.62
C ILE A 509 2.94 -23.81 12.43
N ALA A 510 2.22 -23.00 11.65
CA ALA A 510 0.80 -23.23 11.37
C ALA A 510 0.56 -24.58 10.68
N LYS A 511 1.39 -24.98 9.71
CA LYS A 511 1.32 -26.30 9.05
C LYS A 511 1.57 -27.45 10.02
N GLN A 512 2.40 -27.26 11.04
CA GLN A 512 2.64 -28.26 12.09
C GLN A 512 1.45 -28.37 13.05
N ILE A 513 0.80 -27.24 13.39
CA ILE A 513 -0.35 -27.22 14.30
C ILE A 513 -1.62 -27.76 13.64
N TYR A 514 -1.81 -27.50 12.34
CA TYR A 514 -3.05 -27.82 11.62
C TYR A 514 -3.52 -29.28 11.79
N PRO A 515 -2.67 -30.32 11.62
CA PRO A 515 -3.07 -31.72 11.84
C PRO A 515 -3.65 -32.00 13.24
N SER A 516 -3.09 -31.36 14.27
CA SER A 516 -3.56 -31.51 15.66
C SER A 516 -4.95 -30.93 15.89
N LEU A 517 -5.37 -29.94 15.08
CA LEU A 517 -6.69 -29.32 15.14
C LEU A 517 -7.72 -29.92 14.15
N ALA A 518 -7.25 -30.47 13.03
CA ALA A 518 -8.09 -31.00 11.96
C ALA A 518 -8.57 -32.43 12.21
N SER A 519 -7.91 -33.18 13.11
CA SER A 519 -8.24 -34.57 13.39
C SER A 519 -9.18 -34.72 14.58
N ASP A 520 -10.30 -35.43 14.39
CA ASP A 520 -11.16 -35.94 15.46
C ASP A 520 -10.52 -37.09 16.25
N LYS A 521 -9.39 -37.63 15.76
CA LYS A 521 -8.62 -38.69 16.43
C LYS A 521 -7.61 -38.10 17.42
N ASP A 522 -7.01 -38.97 18.24
CA ASP A 522 -6.08 -38.61 19.31
C ASP A 522 -5.04 -37.54 18.90
N VAL A 523 -4.67 -36.69 19.85
CA VAL A 523 -3.94 -35.40 19.68
C VAL A 523 -2.57 -35.58 19.01
N GLY A 524 -2.07 -36.81 18.95
CA GLY A 524 -0.71 -37.11 18.55
C GLY A 524 0.27 -36.57 19.58
N ASP A 525 1.56 -36.70 19.27
CA ASP A 525 2.59 -36.06 20.09
C ASP A 525 2.58 -34.54 19.86
N LEU A 526 2.47 -33.77 20.95
CA LEU A 526 2.56 -32.31 20.94
C LEU A 526 3.87 -31.81 21.58
N SER A 527 4.80 -32.70 21.92
CA SER A 527 6.05 -32.36 22.62
C SER A 527 6.88 -31.31 21.90
N GLN A 528 6.75 -31.19 20.56
CA GLN A 528 7.40 -30.14 19.76
C GLN A 528 6.89 -28.72 20.03
N PHE A 529 5.69 -28.54 20.61
CA PHE A 529 5.12 -27.22 20.88
C PHE A 529 5.37 -26.78 22.32
N ASP A 530 5.43 -25.48 22.58
CA ASP A 530 5.57 -24.94 23.94
C ASP A 530 4.31 -25.19 24.81
N GLY A 531 4.44 -24.98 26.12
CA GLY A 531 3.37 -25.22 27.08
C GLY A 531 2.09 -24.41 26.84
N ALA A 532 2.22 -23.17 26.37
CA ALA A 532 1.06 -22.32 26.10
C ALA A 532 0.33 -22.79 24.83
N THR A 533 1.06 -23.10 23.76
CA THR A 533 0.49 -23.65 22.52
C THR A 533 -0.23 -24.97 22.78
N ARG A 534 0.38 -25.90 23.54
CA ARG A 534 -0.27 -27.17 23.91
C ARG A 534 -1.55 -26.97 24.71
N ALA A 535 -1.54 -26.06 25.69
CA ALA A 535 -2.71 -25.76 26.49
C ALA A 535 -3.88 -25.22 25.64
N LEU A 536 -3.58 -24.37 24.65
CA LEU A 536 -4.58 -23.84 23.73
C LEU A 536 -5.12 -24.90 22.76
N ILE A 537 -4.27 -25.76 22.20
CA ILE A 537 -4.71 -26.89 21.38
C ILE A 537 -5.65 -27.79 22.19
N GLY A 538 -5.28 -28.13 23.42
CA GLY A 538 -6.14 -28.91 24.33
C GLY A 538 -7.47 -28.21 24.63
N ALA A 539 -7.45 -26.90 24.88
CA ALA A 539 -8.63 -26.09 25.15
C ALA A 539 -9.59 -25.97 23.96
N ILE A 540 -9.06 -25.90 22.73
CA ILE A 540 -9.86 -25.89 21.49
C ILE A 540 -10.52 -27.25 21.29
N ARG A 541 -9.72 -28.31 21.38
CA ARG A 541 -10.20 -29.69 21.18
C ARG A 541 -11.21 -30.14 22.22
N GLY A 542 -11.03 -29.76 23.49
CA GLY A 542 -12.00 -30.09 24.54
C GLY A 542 -13.37 -29.41 24.38
N ARG A 543 -13.53 -28.51 23.39
CA ARG A 543 -14.78 -27.78 23.10
C ARG A 543 -15.32 -28.02 21.69
N ARG A 544 -14.61 -28.77 20.86
CA ARG A 544 -15.10 -29.29 19.57
C ARG A 544 -15.59 -30.71 19.81
#